data_AF-Q79CJ8-F1
#
_entry.id   AF-Q79CJ8-F1
#
_cell.length_a   1.000
_cell.length_b   1.000
_cell.length_c   1.000
_cell.angle_alpha   90.00
_cell.angle_beta   90.00
_cell.angle_gamma   90.00
#
_symmetry.space_group_name_H-M   'P 1'
#
loop_
_entity.id
_entity.type
_entity.pdbx_description
1 polymer ?
#
loop_
_entity_poly.entity_id
_entity_poly.type
_entity_poly.pdbx_seq_one_letter_code
_entity_poly.pdbx_strand_id
1 'polypeptide(L)'
;MIKKAEEIQAKQSLENENLNFSKTGYSNSRLNRHTMYTPEPKLSFDAMTIVGNLNKNNAHKLSEFMSVEPQIRLWDILQTKFKAKALQEKVYIEYDKVKADTWDRRNMRVEFNPNKLTHEEMLWLKQNIIDYMEDDGFTRLDLAFDFEYDLSDYYAMTDKSVKKTIFYGRNGKPETKYFGVRDSDRFIRIYNKKQERKDNADIKIMSEHLWRVEIELKRDMVDYWNDCFNDLHILQPDWKTIERTSDRAMVFMLLNDEEEWGKLERRTKNKYKKLIKEISLIDLTDLMKSTLKANEKQLQKQIDFWQREFRFWK
;
A
#
# COMPACT_ATOMS: atom_id res chain seq x y z
N MET A 1 80.27 17.33 32.59
CA MET A 1 79.59 17.68 31.33
C MET A 1 79.58 16.49 30.36
N ILE A 2 79.01 15.34 30.73
CA ILE A 2 78.96 14.12 29.88
C ILE A 2 77.69 13.32 30.23
N LYS A 3 76.52 13.98 30.25
CA LYS A 3 75.19 13.31 30.33
C LYS A 3 74.10 13.99 29.51
N LYS A 4 74.38 15.13 28.86
CA LYS A 4 73.44 15.85 27.98
C LYS A 4 73.68 15.63 26.48
N ALA A 5 74.77 14.96 26.09
CA ALA A 5 75.10 14.69 24.68
C ALA A 5 74.50 13.36 24.18
N GLU A 6 74.34 12.36 25.07
CA GLU A 6 73.82 11.03 24.69
C GLU A 6 72.29 11.01 24.54
N GLU A 7 71.55 11.87 25.23
CA GLU A 7 70.09 11.98 25.09
C GLU A 7 69.63 12.63 23.77
N ILE A 8 70.48 13.41 23.11
CA ILE A 8 70.16 14.06 21.82
C ILE A 8 70.38 13.07 20.67
N GLN A 9 71.39 12.21 20.77
CA GLN A 9 71.70 11.21 19.74
C GLN A 9 70.71 10.03 19.75
N ALA A 10 70.16 9.66 20.92
CA ALA A 10 69.11 8.64 21.04
C ALA A 10 67.73 9.10 20.54
N LYS A 11 67.44 10.41 20.54
CA LYS A 11 66.18 10.95 19.98
C LYS A 11 66.21 11.07 18.46
N GLN A 12 67.36 11.36 17.86
CA GLN A 12 67.50 11.39 16.39
C GLN A 12 67.54 9.99 15.75
N SER A 13 67.90 8.94 16.50
CA SER A 13 67.77 7.56 16.03
C SER A 13 66.34 7.03 16.11
N LEU A 14 65.51 7.51 17.06
CA LEU A 14 64.11 7.10 17.16
C LEU A 14 63.19 7.79 16.13
N GLU A 15 63.54 9.00 15.67
CA GLU A 15 62.76 9.72 14.64
C GLU A 15 63.07 9.26 13.20
N ASN A 16 64.17 8.53 12.97
CA ASN A 16 64.56 8.02 11.65
C ASN A 16 64.15 6.57 11.37
N GLU A 17 63.58 5.84 12.33
CA GLU A 17 62.99 4.50 12.08
C GLU A 17 61.55 4.56 11.52
N ASN A 18 60.93 5.74 11.44
CA ASN A 18 59.58 5.92 10.89
C ASN A 18 59.53 6.31 9.40
N LEU A 19 60.67 6.29 8.69
CA LEU A 19 60.77 6.63 7.28
C LEU A 19 61.47 5.51 6.52
N ASN A 20 60.74 4.40 6.25
CA ASN A 20 60.86 3.59 5.04
C ASN A 20 60.07 2.27 5.17
N PHE A 21 58.75 2.35 5.07
CA PHE A 21 57.96 1.27 4.46
C PHE A 21 57.24 1.82 3.24
N SER A 22 57.94 1.72 2.12
CA SER A 22 57.35 1.89 0.81
C SER A 22 56.37 0.74 0.53
N LYS A 23 55.19 1.11 0.03
CA LYS A 23 54.32 0.32 -0.88
C LYS A 23 53.50 -0.80 -0.24
N THR A 24 52.26 -0.48 0.09
CA THR A 24 51.09 -0.82 -0.75
C THR A 24 49.91 0.02 -0.25
N GLY A 25 49.55 1.06 -1.00
CA GLY A 25 48.27 1.72 -0.80
C GLY A 25 47.17 0.76 -1.24
N TYR A 26 46.74 -0.14 -0.35
CA TYR A 26 45.43 -0.76 -0.50
C TYR A 26 44.43 0.39 -0.41
N SER A 27 43.96 0.81 -1.59
CA SER A 27 42.71 1.57 -1.72
C SER A 27 41.62 0.72 -1.09
N ASN A 28 41.40 0.90 0.20
CA ASN A 28 40.18 0.52 0.88
C ASN A 28 39.07 1.48 0.42
N SER A 29 38.81 1.51 -0.90
CA SER A 29 37.46 1.66 -1.39
C SER A 29 36.74 0.33 -1.11
N ARG A 30 36.60 -0.01 0.18
CA ARG A 30 35.48 -0.83 0.60
C ARG A 30 34.28 0.02 0.21
N LEU A 31 33.75 -0.26 -0.99
CA LEU A 31 32.36 -0.05 -1.31
C LEU A 31 31.62 -0.47 -0.05
N ASN A 32 31.22 0.54 0.72
CA ASN A 32 30.26 0.38 1.76
C ASN A 32 29.01 0.01 0.97
N ARG A 33 28.88 -1.27 0.60
CA ARG A 33 27.57 -1.87 0.43
C ARG A 33 26.97 -1.71 1.81
N HIS A 34 26.39 -0.54 2.06
CA HIS A 34 25.23 -0.49 2.90
C HIS A 34 24.35 -1.59 2.33
N THR A 35 24.36 -2.74 3.00
CA THR A 35 23.17 -3.56 3.07
C THR A 35 22.15 -2.58 3.62
N MET A 36 21.49 -1.84 2.72
CA MET A 36 20.30 -1.08 3.06
C MET A 36 19.39 -2.15 3.59
N TYR A 37 19.33 -2.28 4.91
CA TYR A 37 18.26 -3.00 5.55
C TYR A 37 17.02 -2.31 5.03
N THR A 38 16.32 -2.96 4.12
CA THR A 38 15.08 -2.43 3.61
C THR A 38 13.99 -2.86 4.60
N PRO A 39 13.59 -2.04 5.60
CA PRO A 39 12.44 -2.37 6.44
C PRO A 39 11.25 -2.84 5.61
N GLU A 40 10.70 -3.98 6.03
CA GLU A 40 9.47 -4.51 5.47
C GLU A 40 8.34 -3.48 5.62
N PRO A 41 7.48 -3.31 4.60
CA PRO A 41 6.34 -2.42 4.70
C PRO A 41 5.36 -2.90 5.76
N LYS A 42 4.69 -1.98 6.45
CA LYS A 42 3.57 -2.33 7.32
C LYS A 42 2.36 -2.67 6.44
N LEU A 43 1.74 -3.82 6.69
CA LEU A 43 0.60 -4.32 5.93
C LEU A 43 -0.67 -4.35 6.79
N SER A 44 -1.78 -3.87 6.23
CA SER A 44 -3.12 -3.97 6.83
C SER A 44 -4.22 -3.88 5.78
N PHE A 45 -5.45 -4.27 6.12
CA PHE A 45 -6.63 -3.85 5.38
C PHE A 45 -6.98 -2.40 5.75
N ASP A 46 -7.22 -1.54 4.76
CA ASP A 46 -7.54 -0.11 4.96
C ASP A 46 -8.99 0.25 4.62
N ALA A 47 -9.72 -0.65 3.95
CA ALA A 47 -11.16 -0.52 3.76
C ALA A 47 -11.79 -1.90 3.59
N MET A 48 -12.99 -2.04 4.13
CA MET A 48 -13.84 -3.20 3.97
C MET A 48 -15.24 -2.75 3.58
N THR A 49 -15.86 -3.48 2.66
CA THR A 49 -17.29 -3.34 2.37
C THR A 49 -17.94 -4.70 2.39
N ILE A 50 -18.89 -4.87 3.30
CA ILE A 50 -19.72 -6.06 3.41
C ILE A 50 -21.09 -5.72 2.83
N VAL A 51 -21.59 -6.60 1.96
CA VAL A 51 -22.90 -6.46 1.34
C VAL A 51 -23.70 -7.72 1.62
N GLY A 52 -24.97 -7.57 1.99
CA GLY A 52 -25.87 -8.66 2.29
C GLY A 52 -27.33 -8.26 2.03
N ASN A 53 -28.23 -9.20 2.30
CA ASN A 53 -29.66 -9.00 2.25
C ASN A 53 -30.24 -8.84 3.65
N LEU A 54 -31.03 -7.79 3.81
CA LEU A 54 -31.83 -7.56 4.99
C LEU A 54 -33.29 -7.85 4.66
N ASN A 55 -33.88 -8.86 5.30
CA ASN A 55 -35.28 -9.17 5.15
C ASN A 55 -36.17 -8.05 5.76
N LYS A 56 -37.45 -8.01 5.39
CA LYS A 56 -38.36 -6.91 5.80
C LYS A 56 -38.47 -6.76 7.33
N ASN A 57 -38.47 -7.86 8.06
CA ASN A 57 -38.59 -7.84 9.53
C ASN A 57 -37.32 -7.30 10.19
N ASN A 58 -36.15 -7.75 9.74
CA ASN A 58 -34.87 -7.28 10.24
C ASN A 58 -34.62 -5.82 9.84
N ALA A 59 -35.05 -5.39 8.64
CA ALA A 59 -34.98 -3.99 8.23
C ALA A 59 -35.77 -3.06 9.16
N HIS A 60 -36.98 -3.45 9.55
CA HIS A 60 -37.77 -2.70 10.52
C HIS A 60 -37.09 -2.65 11.89
N LYS A 61 -36.71 -3.81 12.43
CA LYS A 61 -36.04 -3.92 13.74
C LYS A 61 -34.76 -3.08 13.79
N LEU A 62 -33.95 -3.16 12.75
CA LEU A 62 -32.68 -2.46 12.67
C LEU A 62 -32.91 -0.94 12.56
N SER A 63 -33.88 -0.50 11.77
CA SER A 63 -34.25 0.91 11.69
C SER A 63 -34.77 1.45 13.02
N GLU A 64 -35.59 0.70 13.76
CA GLU A 64 -36.07 1.08 15.09
C GLU A 64 -34.92 1.17 16.10
N PHE A 65 -34.07 0.14 16.16
CA PHE A 65 -32.87 0.12 17.00
C PHE A 65 -31.98 1.34 16.74
N MET A 66 -31.68 1.62 15.47
CA MET A 66 -30.84 2.76 15.10
C MET A 66 -31.47 4.12 15.39
N SER A 67 -32.79 4.19 15.52
CA SER A 67 -33.49 5.45 15.84
C SER A 67 -33.40 5.82 17.32
N VAL A 68 -33.14 4.85 18.19
CA VAL A 68 -33.02 5.06 19.64
C VAL A 68 -31.58 5.07 20.13
N GLU A 69 -30.64 4.55 19.34
CA GLU A 69 -29.22 4.49 19.68
C GLU A 69 -28.52 5.84 19.44
N PRO A 70 -28.11 6.59 20.48
CA PRO A 70 -27.56 7.94 20.31
C PRO A 70 -26.24 7.99 19.53
N GLN A 71 -25.53 6.86 19.45
CA GLN A 71 -24.25 6.73 18.74
C GLN A 71 -24.42 6.56 17.22
N ILE A 72 -25.67 6.50 16.74
CA ILE A 72 -26.00 6.31 15.33
C ILE A 72 -26.70 7.56 14.81
N ARG A 73 -26.15 8.12 13.74
CA ARG A 73 -26.80 9.17 12.97
C ARG A 73 -27.51 8.54 11.80
N LEU A 74 -28.84 8.68 11.74
CA LEU A 74 -29.68 8.07 10.72
C LEU A 74 -30.39 9.15 9.88
N TRP A 75 -30.48 8.93 8.56
CA TRP A 75 -31.12 9.86 7.61
C TRP A 75 -31.65 9.12 6.36
N ASP A 76 -32.32 9.85 5.46
CA ASP A 76 -32.99 9.30 4.26
C ASP A 76 -33.95 8.13 4.58
N ILE A 77 -34.74 8.28 5.65
CA ILE A 77 -35.58 7.20 6.21
C ILE A 77 -36.87 7.04 5.41
N LEU A 78 -37.05 5.87 4.83
CA LEU A 78 -38.28 5.39 4.21
C LEU A 78 -38.48 3.92 4.60
N GLN A 79 -39.68 3.37 4.36
CA GLN A 79 -39.93 1.94 4.65
C GLN A 79 -39.00 0.99 3.88
N THR A 80 -38.48 1.41 2.73
CA THR A 80 -37.63 0.60 1.84
C THR A 80 -36.19 1.10 1.76
N LYS A 81 -35.81 2.09 2.59
CA LYS A 81 -34.52 2.75 2.50
C LYS A 81 -34.12 3.40 3.81
N PHE A 82 -32.86 3.28 4.20
CA PHE A 82 -32.27 4.16 5.20
C PHE A 82 -30.77 4.28 4.97
N LYS A 83 -30.18 5.36 5.49
CA LYS A 83 -28.74 5.52 5.60
C LYS A 83 -28.37 5.83 7.03
N ALA A 84 -27.25 5.31 7.48
CA ALA A 84 -26.75 5.58 8.80
C ALA A 84 -25.23 5.73 8.81
N LYS A 85 -24.74 6.44 9.82
CA LYS A 85 -23.37 6.39 10.26
C LYS A 85 -23.32 6.08 11.74
N ALA A 86 -22.47 5.14 12.10
CA ALA A 86 -22.32 4.66 13.47
C ALA A 86 -20.89 4.85 13.96
N LEU A 87 -20.70 4.68 15.27
CA LEU A 87 -19.38 4.64 15.92
C LEU A 87 -18.54 5.88 15.58
N GLN A 88 -19.08 7.07 15.89
CA GLN A 88 -18.42 8.35 15.62
C GLN A 88 -18.05 8.53 14.13
N GLU A 89 -19.01 8.22 13.25
CA GLU A 89 -18.88 8.35 11.78
C GLU A 89 -17.83 7.42 11.13
N LYS A 90 -17.31 6.42 11.86
CA LYS A 90 -16.33 5.45 11.34
C LYS A 90 -16.94 4.38 10.43
N VAL A 91 -18.24 4.11 10.60
CA VAL A 91 -18.97 3.10 9.84
C VAL A 91 -20.09 3.76 9.07
N TYR A 92 -20.20 3.45 7.78
CA TYR A 92 -21.32 3.83 6.93
C TYR A 92 -22.20 2.62 6.64
N ILE A 93 -23.52 2.81 6.71
CA ILE A 93 -24.53 1.78 6.48
C ILE A 93 -25.56 2.33 5.50
N GLU A 94 -25.90 1.57 4.47
CA GLU A 94 -26.95 1.89 3.51
C GLU A 94 -27.82 0.67 3.27
N TYR A 95 -29.13 0.85 3.40
CA TYR A 95 -30.15 -0.10 2.97
C TYR A 95 -31.01 0.57 1.90
N ASP A 96 -31.21 -0.10 0.77
CA ASP A 96 -32.10 0.38 -0.30
C ASP A 96 -32.70 -0.82 -1.05
N LYS A 97 -33.90 -1.24 -0.64
CA LYS A 97 -34.58 -2.39 -1.22
C LYS A 97 -34.99 -2.16 -2.67
N VAL A 98 -35.57 -0.99 -2.99
CA VAL A 98 -36.10 -0.71 -4.33
C VAL A 98 -34.97 -0.70 -5.35
N LYS A 99 -33.85 -0.05 -5.01
CA LYS A 99 -32.67 -0.04 -5.87
C LYS A 99 -32.10 -1.46 -6.00
N ALA A 100 -32.00 -2.20 -4.91
CA ALA A 100 -31.48 -3.57 -4.95
C ALA A 100 -32.30 -4.49 -5.87
N ASP A 101 -33.64 -4.49 -5.73
CA ASP A 101 -34.55 -5.27 -6.56
C ASP A 101 -34.48 -4.85 -8.05
N THR A 102 -34.33 -3.56 -8.33
CA THR A 102 -34.22 -3.03 -9.71
C THR A 102 -32.97 -3.52 -10.43
N TRP A 103 -31.87 -3.69 -9.68
CA TRP A 103 -30.56 -4.06 -10.24
C TRP A 103 -30.20 -5.53 -10.02
N ASP A 104 -31.13 -6.32 -9.44
CA ASP A 104 -30.92 -7.70 -9.00
C ASP A 104 -29.65 -7.88 -8.16
N ARG A 105 -29.58 -7.10 -7.06
CA ARG A 105 -28.42 -7.07 -6.15
C ARG A 105 -28.88 -7.19 -4.70
N ARG A 106 -27.91 -7.48 -3.84
CA ARG A 106 -28.06 -7.43 -2.39
C ARG A 106 -28.40 -6.01 -1.90
N ASN A 107 -29.24 -5.93 -0.88
CA ASN A 107 -29.96 -4.70 -0.53
C ASN A 107 -29.39 -3.86 0.61
N MET A 108 -28.36 -4.35 1.29
CA MET A 108 -27.69 -3.65 2.38
C MET A 108 -26.17 -3.64 2.20
N ARG A 109 -25.54 -2.51 2.51
CA ARG A 109 -24.10 -2.31 2.43
C ARG A 109 -23.57 -1.66 3.70
N VAL A 110 -22.45 -2.18 4.19
CA VAL A 110 -21.73 -1.66 5.36
C VAL A 110 -20.27 -1.39 4.96
N GLU A 111 -19.82 -0.15 5.12
CA GLU A 111 -18.47 0.30 4.74
C GLU A 111 -17.72 0.84 5.97
N PHE A 112 -16.47 0.41 6.16
CA PHE A 112 -15.62 0.88 7.26
C PHE A 112 -14.14 0.65 6.97
N ASN A 113 -13.27 1.35 7.70
CA ASN A 113 -11.83 1.05 7.75
C ASN A 113 -11.56 0.27 9.06
N PRO A 114 -11.14 -1.01 9.00
CA PRO A 114 -10.95 -1.83 10.19
C PRO A 114 -9.86 -1.28 11.12
N ASN A 115 -8.85 -0.57 10.60
CA ASN A 115 -7.80 0.06 11.41
C ASN A 115 -8.31 1.20 12.31
N LYS A 116 -9.54 1.70 12.06
CA LYS A 116 -10.14 2.78 12.86
C LYS A 116 -11.11 2.27 13.92
N LEU A 117 -11.37 0.96 13.95
CA LEU A 117 -12.28 0.34 14.91
C LEU A 117 -11.48 -0.32 16.04
N THR A 118 -11.93 -0.13 17.27
CA THR A 118 -11.47 -0.96 18.40
C THR A 118 -12.09 -2.36 18.32
N HIS A 119 -11.55 -3.32 19.08
CA HIS A 119 -12.12 -4.67 19.11
C HIS A 119 -13.58 -4.70 19.62
N GLU A 120 -13.90 -3.86 20.61
CA GLU A 120 -15.26 -3.68 21.12
C GLU A 120 -16.19 -3.11 20.04
N GLU A 121 -15.74 -2.08 19.32
CA GLU A 121 -16.46 -1.51 18.18
C GLU A 121 -16.70 -2.53 17.06
N MET A 122 -15.72 -3.41 16.78
CA MET A 122 -15.87 -4.49 15.80
C MET A 122 -16.92 -5.52 16.25
N LEU A 123 -16.88 -5.94 17.52
CA LEU A 123 -17.86 -6.86 18.09
C LEU A 123 -19.27 -6.26 18.06
N TRP A 124 -19.40 -5.01 18.46
CA TRP A 124 -20.66 -4.28 18.42
C TRP A 124 -21.21 -4.20 17.00
N LEU A 125 -20.38 -3.83 16.02
CA LEU A 125 -20.80 -3.73 14.63
C LEU A 125 -21.28 -5.08 14.10
N LYS A 126 -20.54 -6.14 14.41
CA LYS A 126 -20.89 -7.48 13.96
C LYS A 126 -22.23 -7.94 14.55
N GLN A 127 -22.37 -7.88 15.87
CA GLN A 127 -23.55 -8.39 16.58
C GLN A 127 -24.83 -7.59 16.31
N ASN A 128 -24.71 -6.27 16.20
CA ASN A 128 -25.88 -5.40 16.10
C ASN A 128 -26.28 -5.09 14.65
N ILE A 129 -25.36 -5.23 13.69
CA ILE A 129 -25.61 -4.87 12.29
C ILE A 129 -25.38 -6.08 11.37
N ILE A 130 -24.17 -6.65 11.36
CA ILE A 130 -23.78 -7.64 10.34
C ILE A 130 -24.56 -8.94 10.49
N ASP A 131 -24.75 -9.43 11.71
CA ASP A 131 -25.43 -10.71 12.00
C ASP A 131 -26.93 -10.70 11.68
N TYR A 132 -27.51 -9.53 11.35
CA TYR A 132 -28.88 -9.42 10.85
C TYR A 132 -28.99 -9.59 9.33
N MET A 133 -27.86 -9.52 8.61
CA MET A 133 -27.80 -9.73 7.17
C MET A 133 -27.77 -11.23 6.85
N GLU A 134 -28.38 -11.59 5.72
CA GLU A 134 -28.34 -12.90 5.09
C GLU A 134 -27.55 -12.79 3.77
N ASP A 135 -26.95 -13.88 3.29
CA ASP A 135 -26.14 -13.87 2.05
C ASP A 135 -25.06 -12.75 2.06
N ASP A 136 -24.43 -12.54 3.22
CA ASP A 136 -23.41 -11.51 3.36
C ASP A 136 -22.07 -11.96 2.78
N GLY A 137 -21.31 -10.99 2.28
CA GLY A 137 -19.97 -11.22 1.78
C GLY A 137 -19.25 -9.91 1.48
N PHE A 138 -17.93 -10.00 1.37
CA PHE A 138 -17.12 -8.84 0.99
C PHE A 138 -17.35 -8.49 -0.48
N THR A 139 -17.52 -7.20 -0.77
CA THR A 139 -17.53 -6.69 -2.14
C THR A 139 -16.42 -5.69 -2.40
N ARG A 140 -15.70 -5.29 -1.34
CA ARG A 140 -14.48 -4.49 -1.42
C ARG A 140 -13.53 -4.83 -0.28
N LEU A 141 -12.25 -4.97 -0.62
CA LEU A 141 -11.13 -5.05 0.30
C LEU A 141 -9.99 -4.18 -0.22
N ASP A 142 -9.48 -3.27 0.60
CA ASP A 142 -8.30 -2.47 0.24
C ASP A 142 -7.10 -2.96 1.07
N LEU A 143 -6.05 -3.44 0.41
CA LEU A 143 -4.77 -3.76 1.05
C LEU A 143 -3.87 -2.53 1.03
N ALA A 144 -3.29 -2.17 2.17
CA ALA A 144 -2.36 -1.05 2.29
C ALA A 144 -0.99 -1.51 2.77
N PHE A 145 0.04 -1.17 1.99
CA PHE A 145 1.45 -1.35 2.30
C PHE A 145 2.08 0.02 2.55
N ASP A 146 2.46 0.29 3.80
CA ASP A 146 3.13 1.53 4.20
C ASP A 146 4.64 1.34 4.20
N PHE A 147 5.32 2.16 3.39
CA PHE A 147 6.76 2.20 3.23
C PHE A 147 7.33 3.47 3.87
N GLU A 148 8.41 3.30 4.64
CA GLU A 148 9.17 4.42 5.22
C GLU A 148 10.28 4.92 4.27
N TYR A 149 10.04 4.83 2.95
CA TYR A 149 10.90 5.33 1.87
C TYR A 149 10.18 6.37 1.03
N ASP A 150 10.94 7.18 0.30
CA ASP A 150 10.40 7.98 -0.78
C ASP A 150 10.15 7.13 -2.04
N LEU A 151 8.88 6.90 -2.39
CA LEU A 151 8.50 6.19 -3.61
C LEU A 151 8.31 7.13 -4.83
N SER A 152 8.61 8.43 -4.70
CA SER A 152 8.53 9.37 -5.83
C SER A 152 9.51 8.98 -6.94
N ASP A 153 10.73 8.60 -6.57
CA ASP A 153 11.84 8.25 -7.47
C ASP A 153 11.74 6.81 -8.03
N TYR A 154 10.78 6.01 -7.57
CA TYR A 154 10.56 4.66 -8.08
C TYR A 154 9.66 4.68 -9.32
N TYR A 155 10.02 3.88 -10.32
CA TYR A 155 9.21 3.64 -11.50
C TYR A 155 8.24 2.50 -11.23
N ALA A 156 6.93 2.79 -11.28
CA ALA A 156 5.90 1.80 -11.09
C ALA A 156 5.26 1.41 -12.44
N MET A 157 5.14 0.11 -12.68
CA MET A 157 4.51 -0.41 -13.90
C MET A 157 3.76 -1.71 -13.65
N THR A 158 2.87 -2.03 -14.59
CA THR A 158 2.15 -3.30 -14.63
C THR A 158 2.48 -4.07 -15.90
N ASP A 159 2.43 -5.41 -15.86
CA ASP A 159 2.61 -6.24 -17.07
C ASP A 159 1.51 -5.98 -18.10
N LYS A 160 0.27 -5.84 -17.62
CA LYS A 160 -0.85 -5.42 -18.46
C LYS A 160 -0.84 -3.91 -18.66
N SER A 161 -1.25 -3.45 -19.83
CA SER A 161 -1.48 -2.02 -20.08
C SER A 161 -2.78 -1.60 -19.39
N VAL A 162 -2.66 -0.71 -18.41
CA VAL A 162 -3.80 -0.12 -17.69
C VAL A 162 -3.75 1.39 -17.81
N LYS A 163 -4.89 2.06 -17.61
CA LYS A 163 -4.93 3.51 -17.52
C LYS A 163 -4.06 3.98 -16.36
N LYS A 164 -3.25 5.02 -16.58
CA LYS A 164 -2.43 5.63 -15.53
C LYS A 164 -2.82 7.08 -15.31
N THR A 165 -2.67 7.58 -14.10
CA THR A 165 -2.84 9.00 -13.78
C THR A 165 -1.82 9.38 -12.72
N ILE A 166 -1.06 10.44 -12.95
CA ILE A 166 -0.03 10.91 -12.04
C ILE A 166 -0.35 12.34 -11.65
N PHE A 167 -0.39 12.60 -10.34
CA PHE A 167 -0.52 13.94 -9.78
C PHE A 167 0.84 14.40 -9.31
N TYR A 168 1.22 15.61 -9.74
CA TYR A 168 2.49 16.23 -9.41
C TYR A 168 2.27 17.34 -8.40
N GLY A 169 3.17 17.43 -7.43
CA GLY A 169 3.22 18.53 -6.49
C GLY A 169 3.73 19.82 -7.12
N ARG A 170 3.69 20.92 -6.37
CA ARG A 170 4.23 22.22 -6.81
C ARG A 170 5.74 22.20 -7.08
N ASN A 171 6.45 21.22 -6.52
CA ASN A 171 7.87 20.98 -6.74
C ASN A 171 8.17 20.17 -8.03
N GLY A 172 7.14 19.78 -8.78
CA GLY A 172 7.27 18.97 -9.99
C GLY A 172 7.52 17.48 -9.74
N LYS A 173 7.53 17.02 -8.47
CA LYS A 173 7.67 15.59 -8.15
C LYS A 173 6.30 14.90 -8.17
N PRO A 174 6.22 13.63 -8.62
CA PRO A 174 5.02 12.82 -8.45
C PRO A 174 4.67 12.70 -6.96
N GLU A 175 3.42 12.95 -6.60
CA GLU A 175 2.90 12.77 -5.23
C GLU A 175 1.92 11.60 -5.15
N THR A 176 1.21 11.32 -6.24
CA THR A 176 0.22 10.24 -6.33
C THR A 176 0.23 9.63 -7.73
N LYS A 177 0.28 8.31 -7.81
CA LYS A 177 0.25 7.51 -9.04
C LYS A 177 -0.93 6.53 -8.95
N TYR A 178 -1.81 6.55 -9.95
CA TYR A 178 -2.95 5.64 -10.07
C TYR A 178 -2.76 4.70 -11.24
N PHE A 179 -3.09 3.42 -11.03
CA PHE A 179 -3.08 2.38 -12.05
C PHE A 179 -4.45 1.69 -12.09
N GLY A 180 -5.10 1.75 -13.25
CA GLY A 180 -6.48 1.33 -13.45
C GLY A 180 -7.48 2.48 -13.31
N VAL A 181 -8.75 2.12 -13.13
CA VAL A 181 -9.84 3.08 -12.91
C VAL A 181 -10.52 2.72 -11.61
N ARG A 182 -11.05 3.71 -10.88
CA ARG A 182 -11.66 3.47 -9.57
C ARG A 182 -12.79 2.43 -9.59
N ASP A 183 -13.53 2.32 -10.69
CA ASP A 183 -14.67 1.39 -10.81
C ASP A 183 -14.29 -0.01 -11.35
N SER A 184 -12.99 -0.28 -11.60
CA SER A 184 -12.54 -1.63 -11.96
C SER A 184 -12.40 -2.53 -10.74
N ASP A 185 -12.35 -3.84 -10.99
CA ASP A 185 -12.23 -4.87 -9.93
C ASP A 185 -10.92 -4.78 -9.15
N ARG A 186 -9.90 -4.16 -9.76
CA ARG A 186 -8.63 -3.83 -9.12
C ARG A 186 -8.20 -2.43 -9.47
N PHE A 187 -7.83 -1.64 -8.47
CA PHE A 187 -7.33 -0.28 -8.63
C PHE A 187 -6.15 -0.03 -7.67
N ILE A 188 -5.02 0.46 -8.17
CA ILE A 188 -3.81 0.61 -7.37
C ILE A 188 -3.47 2.10 -7.23
N ARG A 189 -3.15 2.52 -6.01
CA ARG A 189 -2.72 3.87 -5.67
C ARG A 189 -1.36 3.81 -5.01
N ILE A 190 -0.40 4.60 -5.49
CA ILE A 190 0.90 4.79 -4.87
C ILE A 190 1.02 6.27 -4.55
N TYR A 191 1.06 6.63 -3.27
CA TYR A 191 1.00 8.04 -2.89
C TYR A 191 1.74 8.37 -1.62
N ASN A 192 2.12 9.65 -1.50
CA ASN A 192 2.76 10.19 -0.31
C ASN A 192 1.74 10.30 0.83
N LYS A 193 1.69 9.28 1.69
CA LYS A 193 0.77 9.20 2.83
C LYS A 193 1.08 10.24 3.90
N LYS A 194 2.35 10.65 4.05
CA LYS A 194 2.74 11.73 4.97
C LYS A 194 2.12 13.06 4.56
N GLN A 195 2.19 13.39 3.28
CA GLN A 195 1.61 14.61 2.74
C GLN A 195 0.08 14.57 2.84
N GLU A 196 -0.56 13.46 2.43
CA GLU A 196 -2.02 13.29 2.54
C GLU A 196 -2.52 13.45 3.99
N ARG A 197 -1.79 12.90 4.97
CA ARG A 197 -2.15 13.08 6.37
C ARG A 197 -2.00 14.52 6.81
N LYS A 198 -0.90 15.19 6.47
CA LYS A 198 -0.67 16.60 6.82
C LYS A 198 -1.77 17.51 6.27
N ASP A 199 -2.29 17.21 5.08
CA ASP A 199 -3.36 17.99 4.47
C ASP A 199 -4.74 17.73 5.12
N ASN A 200 -4.95 16.52 5.66
CA ASN A 200 -6.22 16.11 6.26
C ASN A 200 -6.31 16.29 7.79
N ALA A 201 -5.17 16.25 8.49
CA ALA A 201 -5.06 16.43 9.94
C ALA A 201 -3.63 16.83 10.31
N ASP A 202 -3.44 17.76 11.25
CA ASP A 202 -2.12 18.21 11.72
C ASP A 202 -1.42 17.15 12.62
N ILE A 203 -1.30 15.91 12.14
CA ILE A 203 -0.67 14.79 12.85
C ILE A 203 0.82 14.75 12.51
N LYS A 204 1.66 14.87 13.54
CA LYS A 204 3.11 14.80 13.40
C LYS A 204 3.55 13.35 13.18
N ILE A 205 4.07 13.05 11.98
CA ILE A 205 4.67 11.74 11.65
C ILE A 205 6.17 11.80 11.92
N MET A 206 6.67 10.86 12.75
CA MET A 206 8.08 10.81 13.15
C MET A 206 9.02 10.37 12.02
N SER A 207 8.56 9.49 11.12
CA SER A 207 9.35 9.04 9.98
C SER A 207 9.55 10.15 8.95
N GLU A 208 10.74 10.20 8.33
CA GLU A 208 11.08 11.21 7.32
C GLU A 208 10.19 11.07 6.08
N HIS A 209 9.95 9.83 5.64
CA HIS A 209 9.09 9.51 4.52
C HIS A 209 7.99 8.53 4.94
N LEU A 210 6.79 8.68 4.36
CA LEU A 210 5.73 7.67 4.48
C LEU A 210 4.95 7.65 3.18
N TRP A 211 5.11 6.57 2.43
CA TRP A 211 4.40 6.30 1.19
C TRP A 211 3.53 5.07 1.34
N ARG A 212 2.37 5.07 0.69
CA ARG A 212 1.45 3.94 0.71
C ARG A 212 1.23 3.40 -0.69
N VAL A 213 1.33 2.08 -0.82
CA VAL A 213 0.81 1.33 -1.96
C VAL A 213 -0.51 0.71 -1.50
N GLU A 214 -1.62 1.19 -2.06
CA GLU A 214 -2.97 0.74 -1.72
C GLU A 214 -3.57 0.01 -2.92
N ILE A 215 -4.03 -1.22 -2.71
CA ILE A 215 -4.62 -2.08 -3.72
C ILE A 215 -6.09 -2.28 -3.35
N GLU A 216 -6.96 -1.54 -4.03
CA GLU A 216 -8.41 -1.62 -3.90
C GLU A 216 -8.93 -2.76 -4.78
N LEU A 217 -9.53 -3.77 -4.14
CA LEU A 217 -10.13 -4.93 -4.76
C LEU A 217 -11.64 -4.86 -4.63
N LYS A 218 -12.37 -5.21 -5.68
CA LYS A 218 -13.83 -5.19 -5.73
C LYS A 218 -14.36 -6.43 -6.43
N ARG A 219 -15.65 -6.73 -6.20
CA ARG A 219 -16.37 -7.85 -6.83
C ARG A 219 -15.57 -9.14 -6.59
N ASP A 220 -15.41 -10.00 -7.59
CA ASP A 220 -14.77 -11.30 -7.47
C ASP A 220 -13.26 -11.22 -7.13
N MET A 221 -12.61 -10.08 -7.36
CA MET A 221 -11.18 -9.91 -7.04
C MET A 221 -10.90 -9.90 -5.52
N VAL A 222 -11.92 -9.73 -4.68
CA VAL A 222 -11.75 -9.79 -3.22
C VAL A 222 -11.32 -11.18 -2.74
N ASP A 223 -11.74 -12.24 -3.42
CA ASP A 223 -11.39 -13.63 -3.07
C ASP A 223 -9.94 -13.96 -3.41
N TYR A 224 -9.32 -13.15 -4.28
CA TYR A 224 -7.93 -13.28 -4.72
C TYR A 224 -7.01 -12.26 -4.04
N TRP A 225 -7.39 -11.73 -2.87
CA TRP A 225 -6.62 -10.70 -2.17
C TRP A 225 -5.17 -11.11 -1.87
N ASN A 226 -4.93 -12.40 -1.66
CA ASN A 226 -3.60 -12.95 -1.37
C ASN A 226 -2.70 -13.11 -2.62
N ASP A 227 -3.21 -12.86 -3.83
CA ASP A 227 -2.47 -12.97 -5.10
C ASP A 227 -2.72 -11.79 -6.06
N CYS A 228 -3.18 -10.66 -5.54
CA CYS A 228 -3.81 -9.63 -6.36
C CYS A 228 -2.86 -8.64 -7.09
N PHE A 229 -1.55 -8.71 -6.87
CA PHE A 229 -0.57 -7.72 -7.40
C PHE A 229 0.68 -8.33 -8.05
N ASN A 230 0.60 -9.57 -8.51
CA ASN A 230 1.73 -10.25 -9.15
C ASN A 230 2.29 -9.55 -10.39
N ASP A 231 1.45 -8.81 -11.11
CA ASP A 231 1.84 -8.08 -12.31
C ASP A 231 2.31 -6.64 -12.02
N LEU A 232 2.25 -6.17 -10.77
CA LEU A 232 2.78 -4.88 -10.36
C LEU A 232 4.28 -4.99 -10.14
N HIS A 233 5.01 -3.94 -10.53
CA HIS A 233 6.44 -3.79 -10.32
C HIS A 233 6.74 -2.37 -9.86
N ILE A 234 7.50 -2.24 -8.77
CA ILE A 234 7.94 -0.94 -8.22
C ILE A 234 9.46 -0.96 -8.21
N LEU A 235 10.03 -0.35 -9.24
CA LEU A 235 11.40 -0.57 -9.69
C LEU A 235 12.25 0.69 -9.54
N GLN A 236 13.56 0.49 -9.49
CA GLN A 236 14.56 1.56 -9.66
C GLN A 236 15.48 1.22 -10.83
N PRO A 237 15.07 1.51 -12.08
CA PRO A 237 15.81 1.09 -13.27
C PRO A 237 17.10 1.89 -13.45
N ASP A 238 18.25 1.22 -13.53
CA ASP A 238 19.52 1.87 -13.88
C ASP A 238 19.77 1.78 -15.39
N TRP A 239 19.09 2.64 -16.15
CA TRP A 239 19.16 2.64 -17.61
C TRP A 239 20.58 2.90 -18.15
N LYS A 240 21.48 3.48 -17.34
CA LYS A 240 22.87 3.74 -17.75
C LYS A 240 23.69 2.45 -17.89
N THR A 241 23.28 1.37 -17.25
CA THR A 241 23.91 0.04 -17.36
C THR A 241 23.68 -0.63 -18.71
N ILE A 242 22.72 -0.15 -19.50
CA ILE A 242 22.43 -0.71 -20.83
C ILE A 242 23.60 -0.39 -21.78
N GLU A 243 24.28 -1.42 -22.26
CA GLU A 243 25.42 -1.27 -23.18
C GLU A 243 25.00 -0.70 -24.54
N ARG A 244 23.96 -1.27 -25.15
CA ARG A 244 23.48 -0.89 -26.47
C ARG A 244 22.83 0.50 -26.44
N THR A 245 23.45 1.48 -27.09
CA THR A 245 23.00 2.88 -27.12
C THR A 245 21.56 3.05 -27.56
N SER A 246 21.07 2.31 -28.56
CA SER A 246 19.68 2.43 -29.02
C SER A 246 18.66 1.96 -27.96
N ASP A 247 18.97 0.87 -27.26
CA ASP A 247 18.10 0.36 -26.19
C ASP A 247 18.18 1.29 -24.97
N ARG A 248 19.36 1.84 -24.67
CA ARG A 248 19.55 2.84 -23.62
C ARG A 248 18.71 4.10 -23.86
N ALA A 249 18.76 4.65 -25.08
CA ALA A 249 17.98 5.82 -25.47
C ALA A 249 16.46 5.53 -25.42
N MET A 250 16.03 4.36 -25.92
CA MET A 250 14.63 3.97 -25.89
C MET A 250 14.10 3.80 -24.46
N VAL A 251 14.85 3.15 -23.57
CA VAL A 251 14.46 3.01 -22.17
C VAL A 251 14.40 4.36 -21.48
N PHE A 252 15.39 5.24 -21.69
CA PHE A 252 15.35 6.60 -21.15
C PHE A 252 14.08 7.34 -21.61
N MET A 253 13.75 7.28 -22.89
CA MET A 253 12.53 7.89 -23.44
C MET A 253 11.27 7.35 -22.76
N LEU A 254 11.12 6.03 -22.66
CA LEU A 254 9.96 5.37 -22.06
C LEU A 254 9.80 5.60 -20.54
N LEU A 255 10.90 5.85 -19.82
CA LEU A 255 10.85 6.15 -18.38
C LEU A 255 10.43 7.60 -18.10
N ASN A 256 10.69 8.52 -19.03
CA ASN A 256 10.42 9.94 -18.86
C ASN A 256 9.13 10.40 -19.55
N ASP A 257 8.67 9.68 -20.58
CA ASP A 257 7.45 10.00 -21.31
C ASP A 257 6.54 8.76 -21.43
N GLU A 258 5.41 8.79 -20.73
CA GLU A 258 4.46 7.68 -20.72
C GLU A 258 3.69 7.57 -22.06
N GLU A 259 3.56 8.66 -22.83
CA GLU A 259 2.88 8.65 -24.14
C GLU A 259 3.62 7.76 -25.14
N GLU A 260 4.95 7.68 -25.03
CA GLU A 260 5.81 6.89 -25.91
C GLU A 260 5.52 5.40 -25.84
N TRP A 261 5.01 4.90 -24.70
CA TRP A 261 4.48 3.54 -24.63
C TRP A 261 3.31 3.35 -25.61
N GLY A 262 2.46 4.36 -25.80
CA GLY A 262 1.32 4.30 -26.72
C GLY A 262 1.72 3.99 -28.17
N LYS A 263 2.89 4.47 -28.58
CA LYS A 263 3.42 4.40 -29.97
C LYS A 263 4.06 3.06 -30.32
N LEU A 264 4.30 2.19 -29.32
CA LEU A 264 4.97 0.90 -29.52
C LEU A 264 3.99 -0.27 -29.77
N GLU A 265 4.42 -1.20 -30.63
CA GLU A 265 3.75 -2.49 -30.81
C GLU A 265 3.87 -3.39 -29.55
N ARG A 266 2.93 -4.32 -29.36
CA ARG A 266 2.88 -5.21 -28.18
C ARG A 266 4.19 -5.97 -27.94
N ARG A 267 4.82 -6.52 -28.99
CA ARG A 267 6.10 -7.26 -28.85
C ARG A 267 7.21 -6.36 -28.33
N THR A 268 7.30 -5.15 -28.87
CA THR A 268 8.29 -4.14 -28.47
C THR A 268 8.07 -3.66 -27.04
N LYS A 269 6.80 -3.44 -26.65
CA LYS A 269 6.44 -3.15 -25.25
C LYS A 269 6.95 -4.22 -24.30
N ASN A 270 6.70 -5.49 -24.62
CA ASN A 270 7.14 -6.61 -23.79
C ASN A 270 8.67 -6.70 -23.68
N LYS A 271 9.39 -6.46 -24.80
CA LYS A 271 10.86 -6.40 -24.80
C LYS A 271 11.36 -5.35 -23.79
N TYR A 272 10.85 -4.12 -23.87
CA TYR A 272 11.35 -3.04 -23.02
C TYR A 272 10.86 -3.14 -21.57
N LYS A 273 9.66 -3.67 -21.30
CA LYS A 273 9.25 -4.02 -19.94
C LYS A 273 10.20 -5.04 -19.31
N LYS A 274 10.56 -6.09 -20.05
CA LYS A 274 11.52 -7.10 -19.58
C LYS A 274 12.89 -6.47 -19.30
N LEU A 275 13.40 -5.66 -20.23
CA LEU A 275 14.68 -4.97 -20.05
C LEU A 275 14.68 -4.06 -18.82
N ILE A 276 13.60 -3.28 -18.61
CA ILE A 276 13.45 -2.41 -17.43
C ILE A 276 13.49 -3.22 -16.12
N LYS A 277 12.86 -4.40 -16.07
CA LYS A 277 12.96 -5.30 -14.90
C LYS A 277 14.41 -5.77 -14.69
N GLU A 278 15.09 -6.18 -15.75
CA GLU A 278 16.47 -6.73 -15.67
C GLU A 278 17.50 -5.70 -15.20
N ILE A 279 17.36 -4.43 -15.57
CA ILE A 279 18.25 -3.35 -15.14
C ILE A 279 17.90 -2.76 -13.77
N SER A 280 16.88 -3.31 -13.10
CA SER A 280 16.44 -2.83 -11.79
C SER A 280 17.02 -3.73 -10.72
N LEU A 281 17.91 -3.19 -9.88
CA LEU A 281 18.51 -3.94 -8.77
C LEU A 281 17.48 -4.29 -7.67
N ILE A 282 16.42 -3.49 -7.55
CA ILE A 282 15.40 -3.58 -6.51
C ILE A 282 14.01 -3.57 -7.17
N ASP A 283 13.18 -4.55 -6.82
CA ASP A 283 11.72 -4.53 -7.01
C ASP A 283 11.04 -4.63 -5.64
N LEU A 284 10.43 -3.53 -5.19
CA LEU A 284 9.76 -3.51 -3.87
C LEU A 284 8.54 -4.43 -3.81
N THR A 285 8.04 -4.90 -4.96
CA THR A 285 6.94 -5.85 -5.01
C THR A 285 7.32 -7.19 -4.38
N ASP A 286 8.57 -7.61 -4.46
CA ASP A 286 9.02 -8.86 -3.83
C ASP A 286 9.00 -8.77 -2.30
N LEU A 287 9.28 -7.57 -1.77
CA LEU A 287 9.11 -7.27 -0.36
C LEU A 287 7.62 -7.31 0.04
N MET A 288 6.74 -6.71 -0.76
CA MET A 288 5.28 -6.78 -0.55
C MET A 288 4.76 -8.22 -0.53
N LYS A 289 5.19 -9.06 -1.47
CA LYS A 289 4.83 -10.49 -1.53
C LYS A 289 5.28 -11.23 -0.28
N SER A 290 6.49 -10.96 0.18
CA SER A 290 7.06 -11.59 1.38
C SER A 290 6.30 -11.18 2.64
N THR A 291 6.03 -9.88 2.79
CA THR A 291 5.22 -9.34 3.90
C THR A 291 3.79 -9.89 3.87
N LEU A 292 3.17 -10.01 2.70
CA LEU A 292 1.84 -10.58 2.56
C LEU A 292 1.80 -12.03 3.04
N LYS A 293 2.73 -12.87 2.57
CA LYS A 293 2.83 -14.28 3.00
C LYS A 293 3.07 -14.42 4.50
N ALA A 294 3.89 -13.55 5.09
CA ALA A 294 4.15 -13.56 6.53
C ALA A 294 2.89 -13.23 7.36
N ASN A 295 2.01 -12.36 6.85
CA ASN A 295 0.81 -11.88 7.55
C ASN A 295 -0.49 -12.55 7.08
N GLU A 296 -0.43 -13.44 6.08
CA GLU A 296 -1.60 -14.01 5.39
C GLU A 296 -2.58 -14.66 6.38
N LYS A 297 -2.07 -15.47 7.31
CA LYS A 297 -2.91 -16.14 8.33
C LYS A 297 -3.61 -15.16 9.27
N GLN A 298 -2.96 -14.04 9.61
CA GLN A 298 -3.55 -13.03 10.49
C GLN A 298 -4.62 -12.23 9.75
N LEU A 299 -4.37 -11.84 8.51
CA LEU A 299 -5.33 -11.16 7.65
C LEU A 299 -6.54 -12.05 7.35
N GLN A 300 -6.33 -13.34 7.07
CA GLN A 300 -7.42 -14.28 6.89
C GLN A 300 -8.28 -14.40 8.16
N LYS A 301 -7.67 -14.44 9.36
CA LYS A 301 -8.44 -14.41 10.62
C LYS A 301 -9.28 -13.14 10.78
N GLN A 302 -8.82 -11.99 10.27
CA GLN A 302 -9.61 -10.76 10.28
C GLN A 302 -10.82 -10.83 9.33
N ILE A 303 -10.67 -11.46 8.15
CA ILE A 303 -11.78 -11.73 7.23
C ILE A 303 -12.77 -12.71 7.88
N ASP A 304 -12.27 -13.84 8.39
CA ASP A 304 -13.06 -14.88 9.04
C ASP A 304 -13.89 -14.36 10.22
N PHE A 305 -13.37 -13.37 10.96
CA PHE A 305 -14.10 -12.75 12.07
C PHE A 305 -15.47 -12.23 11.64
N TRP A 306 -15.57 -11.66 10.43
CA TRP A 306 -16.82 -11.09 9.93
C TRP A 306 -17.77 -12.15 9.34
N GLN A 307 -17.22 -13.19 8.71
CA GLN A 307 -17.99 -14.24 8.01
C GLN A 307 -18.52 -15.34 8.93
N ARG A 308 -17.94 -15.54 10.12
CA ARG A 308 -18.38 -16.59 11.04
C ARG A 308 -19.67 -16.19 11.75
N GLU A 309 -20.70 -17.03 11.69
CA GLU A 309 -21.84 -16.93 12.61
C GLU A 309 -21.34 -17.09 14.06
N PHE A 310 -21.67 -16.13 14.93
CA PHE A 310 -21.47 -16.31 16.37
C PHE A 310 -22.50 -17.33 16.86
N ARG A 311 -22.13 -18.61 16.84
CA ARG A 311 -22.86 -19.63 17.60
C ARG A 311 -22.54 -19.41 19.07
N PHE A 312 -23.39 -18.64 19.75
CA PHE A 312 -23.43 -18.69 21.20
C PHE A 312 -23.70 -20.14 21.60
N TRP A 313 -22.76 -20.77 22.29
CA TRP A 313 -23.08 -21.93 23.11
C TRP A 313 -24.06 -21.41 24.17
N LYS A 314 -25.33 -21.80 24.03
CA LYS A 314 -26.40 -21.49 24.99
C LYS A 314 -26.05 -22.01 26.37
#